data_AF-C1FA31-F1
#
_entry.id   AF-C1FA31-F1
#
_cell.length_a   1.000
_cell.length_b   1.000
_cell.length_c   1.000
_cell.angle_alpha   90.00
_cell.angle_beta   90.00
_cell.angle_gamma   90.00
#
_symmetry.space_group_name_H-M   'P 1'
#
loop_
_entity.id
_entity.type
_entity.pdbx_description
1 polymer ?
#
loop_
_entity_poly.entity_id
_entity_poly.type
_entity_poly.pdbx_seq_one_letter_code
_entity_poly.pdbx_strand_id
1 'polypeptide(L)'
;MPIELNANRVIVIHDRKHSYKLEFAKITRPMWERYFGRIVHLTEYQKGKSVTSFDSSGARVALVEEAILSAEGYASSGEDLASIAGWKSLLPISHRLTAGNSLTSVAPVQDDEGDDDSPLALGVESVTLRAIWTADEDGQMVMQEGLKHHFRTPTHEQQRRYSRDSARSRVVSNSRSSKTEWLGAQATLMALYDELIERVEGYTVNGSEDLSKETIAEFMDGYHKVAAMESIFSPAQVRVDQDETQEQD
;
A
#
# COMPACT_ATOMS: atom_id res chain seq x y z
N MET A 1 11.90 15.71 2.36
CA MET A 1 11.75 16.15 0.95
C MET A 1 10.42 15.60 0.48
N PRO A 2 9.56 16.39 -0.19
CA PRO A 2 8.27 15.88 -0.64
C PRO A 2 8.44 14.75 -1.67
N ILE A 3 7.45 13.86 -1.71
CA ILE A 3 7.37 12.78 -2.69
C ILE A 3 6.91 13.34 -4.04
N GLU A 4 7.74 13.20 -5.08
CA GLU A 4 7.34 13.49 -6.45
C GLU A 4 6.50 12.34 -7.04
N LEU A 5 5.20 12.58 -7.22
CA LEU A 5 4.22 11.58 -7.64
C LEU A 5 4.27 11.24 -9.14
N ASN A 6 4.80 12.14 -9.97
CA ASN A 6 4.92 11.89 -11.42
C ASN A 6 6.27 11.29 -11.83
N ALA A 7 7.23 11.21 -10.91
CA ALA A 7 8.53 10.60 -11.19
C ALA A 7 8.45 9.06 -11.20
N ASN A 8 9.37 8.45 -11.95
CA ASN A 8 9.62 7.02 -11.83
C ASN A 8 10.13 6.69 -10.42
N ARG A 9 9.77 5.52 -9.91
CA ARG A 9 10.32 5.03 -8.63
C ARG A 9 11.59 4.26 -8.89
N VAL A 10 12.61 4.51 -8.07
CA VAL A 10 13.85 3.73 -8.08
C VAL A 10 13.91 2.92 -6.80
N ILE A 11 14.04 1.61 -6.91
CA ILE A 11 14.27 0.72 -5.77
C ILE A 11 15.68 0.14 -5.89
N VAL A 12 16.46 0.30 -4.84
CA VAL A 12 17.79 -0.30 -4.71
C VAL A 12 17.74 -1.47 -3.74
N ILE A 13 18.32 -2.59 -4.15
CA ILE A 13 18.38 -3.83 -3.38
C ILE A 13 19.86 -4.16 -3.14
N HIS A 14 20.22 -4.35 -1.88
CA HIS A 14 21.53 -4.87 -1.51
C HIS A 14 21.42 -6.37 -1.23
N ASP A 15 22.08 -7.18 -2.06
CA ASP A 15 22.22 -8.62 -1.82
C ASP A 15 23.70 -9.00 -1.84
N ARG A 16 24.17 -9.56 -0.72
CA ARG A 16 25.59 -9.88 -0.45
C ARG A 16 26.49 -8.65 -0.58
N LYS A 17 27.32 -8.59 -1.62
CA LYS A 17 28.29 -7.51 -1.92
C LYS A 17 27.90 -6.71 -3.17
N HIS A 18 26.68 -6.88 -3.65
CA HIS A 18 26.20 -6.24 -4.88
C HIS A 18 24.99 -5.36 -4.59
N SER A 19 24.85 -4.32 -5.39
CA SER A 19 23.70 -3.43 -5.42
C SER A 19 22.99 -3.60 -6.74
N TYR A 20 21.66 -3.70 -6.69
CA TYR A 20 20.80 -3.85 -7.85
C TYR A 20 19.79 -2.72 -7.86
N LYS A 21 19.71 -1.98 -8.96
CA LYS A 21 18.81 -0.85 -9.11
C LYS A 21 17.68 -1.24 -10.07
N LEU A 22 16.45 -1.04 -9.64
CA LEU A 22 15.25 -1.34 -10.42
C LEU A 22 14.46 -0.03 -10.58
N GLU A 23 14.17 0.35 -11.81
CA GLU A 23 13.35 1.53 -12.11
C GLU A 23 11.94 1.10 -12.51
N PHE A 24 10.94 1.79 -11.97
CA PHE A 24 9.53 1.50 -12.18
C PHE A 24 8.81 2.70 -12.77
N ALA A 25 7.93 2.42 -13.73
CA ALA A 25 6.97 3.40 -14.19
C ALA A 25 5.98 3.74 -13.07
N LYS A 26 5.27 4.86 -13.23
CA LYS A 26 4.10 5.19 -12.41
C LYS A 26 3.10 4.01 -12.45
N ILE A 27 2.77 3.48 -11.27
CA ILE A 27 1.82 2.38 -11.15
C ILE A 27 0.41 2.95 -11.29
N THR A 28 -0.27 2.54 -12.36
CA THR A 28 -1.60 3.04 -12.69
C THR A 28 -2.68 2.37 -11.84
N ARG A 29 -3.86 3.01 -11.75
CA ARG A 29 -5.02 2.43 -11.07
C ARG A 29 -5.37 1.01 -11.57
N PRO A 30 -5.44 0.72 -12.89
CA PRO A 30 -5.70 -0.65 -13.35
C PRO A 30 -4.66 -1.68 -12.89
N MET A 31 -3.38 -1.28 -12.74
CA MET A 31 -2.35 -2.18 -12.21
C MET A 31 -2.57 -2.47 -10.73
N TRP A 32 -2.91 -1.45 -9.94
CA TRP A 32 -3.28 -1.63 -8.54
C TRP A 32 -4.53 -2.49 -8.37
N GLU A 33 -5.56 -2.30 -9.18
CA GLU A 33 -6.76 -3.15 -9.16
C GLU A 33 -6.43 -4.61 -9.49
N ARG A 34 -5.55 -4.86 -10.48
CA ARG A 34 -5.02 -6.21 -10.75
C ARG A 34 -4.22 -6.78 -9.59
N TYR A 35 -3.38 -5.97 -8.95
CA TYR A 35 -2.60 -6.36 -7.78
C TYR A 35 -3.52 -6.80 -6.64
N PHE A 36 -4.47 -5.95 -6.23
CA PHE A 36 -5.40 -6.26 -5.15
C PHE A 36 -6.29 -7.46 -5.47
N GLY A 37 -6.78 -7.58 -6.71
CA GLY A 37 -7.57 -8.72 -7.15
C GLY A 37 -6.80 -10.05 -7.20
N ARG A 38 -5.46 -10.04 -7.10
CA ARG A 38 -4.62 -11.23 -7.02
C ARG A 38 -4.21 -11.59 -5.59
N ILE A 39 -4.56 -10.77 -4.59
CA ILE A 39 -4.32 -11.10 -3.18
C ILE A 39 -5.30 -12.21 -2.78
N VAL A 40 -4.76 -13.29 -2.23
CA VAL A 40 -5.55 -14.45 -1.81
C VAL A 40 -5.73 -14.38 -0.31
N HIS A 41 -6.98 -14.18 0.13
CA HIS A 41 -7.38 -14.28 1.53
C HIS A 41 -8.40 -15.40 1.68
N LEU A 42 -7.99 -16.52 2.25
CA LEU A 42 -8.79 -17.73 2.39
C LEU A 42 -9.05 -18.05 3.85
N THR A 43 -10.26 -18.53 4.14
CA THR A 43 -10.63 -19.12 5.42
C THR A 43 -11.09 -20.56 5.19
N GLU A 44 -10.47 -21.51 5.89
CA GLU A 44 -10.76 -22.95 5.78
C GLU A 44 -11.07 -23.55 7.15
N TYR A 45 -12.03 -24.47 7.23
CA TYR A 45 -12.26 -25.24 8.44
C TYR A 45 -11.47 -26.55 8.40
N GLN A 46 -10.46 -26.67 9.26
CA GLN A 46 -9.63 -27.86 9.40
C GLN A 46 -9.72 -28.40 10.83
N LYS A 47 -10.17 -29.66 10.98
CA LYS A 47 -10.27 -30.37 12.28
C LYS A 47 -11.02 -29.57 13.35
N GLY A 48 -12.12 -28.90 12.98
CA GLY A 48 -12.93 -28.08 13.89
C GLY A 48 -12.35 -26.70 14.22
N LYS A 49 -11.26 -26.29 13.57
CA LYS A 49 -10.68 -24.95 13.71
C LYS A 49 -10.72 -24.20 12.39
N SER A 50 -11.01 -22.90 12.45
CA SER A 50 -10.85 -22.00 11.31
C SER A 50 -9.37 -21.65 11.15
N VAL A 51 -8.84 -21.87 9.94
CA VAL A 51 -7.48 -21.51 9.54
C VAL A 51 -7.61 -20.44 8.46
N THR A 52 -7.08 -19.26 8.73
CA THR A 52 -7.02 -18.16 7.75
C THR A 52 -5.63 -18.13 7.12
N SER A 53 -5.56 -18.09 5.80
CA SER A 53 -4.33 -17.86 5.05
C SER A 53 -4.43 -16.58 4.22
N PHE A 54 -3.34 -15.84 4.20
CA PHE A 54 -3.19 -14.61 3.43
C PHE A 54 -1.92 -14.71 2.60
N ASP A 55 -2.02 -14.62 1.28
CA ASP A 55 -0.88 -14.62 0.37
C ASP A 55 -1.01 -13.47 -0.64
N SER A 56 0.00 -12.59 -0.63
CA SER A 56 0.15 -11.48 -1.58
C SER A 56 1.43 -11.60 -2.42
N SER A 57 2.22 -12.66 -2.23
CA SER A 57 3.53 -12.83 -2.86
C SER A 57 3.43 -12.89 -4.38
N GLY A 58 2.48 -13.68 -4.89
CA GLY A 58 2.21 -13.77 -6.33
C GLY A 58 1.71 -12.46 -6.93
N ALA A 59 0.88 -11.71 -6.19
CA ALA A 59 0.41 -10.39 -6.60
C ALA A 59 1.57 -9.38 -6.71
N ARG A 60 2.47 -9.35 -5.72
CA ARG A 60 3.66 -8.46 -5.70
C ARG A 60 4.60 -8.74 -6.85
N VAL A 61 4.91 -10.01 -7.13
CA VAL A 61 5.78 -10.39 -8.25
C VAL A 61 5.18 -9.94 -9.57
N ALA A 62 3.88 -10.17 -9.76
CA ALA A 62 3.19 -9.73 -10.98
C ALA A 62 3.19 -8.22 -11.16
N LEU A 63 2.97 -7.47 -10.08
CA LEU A 63 3.01 -6.00 -10.10
C LEU A 63 4.40 -5.50 -10.52
N VAL A 64 5.46 -6.10 -9.96
CA VAL A 64 6.84 -5.74 -10.29
C VAL A 64 7.14 -6.02 -11.76
N GLU A 65 6.79 -7.21 -12.27
CA GLU A 65 6.98 -7.54 -13.68
C GLU A 65 6.19 -6.61 -14.62
N GLU A 66 5.01 -6.19 -14.20
CA GLU A 66 4.21 -5.27 -15.00
C GLU A 66 4.82 -3.85 -15.01
N ALA A 67 5.24 -3.35 -13.85
CA ALA A 67 5.67 -1.96 -13.64
C ALA A 67 7.14 -1.67 -13.97
N ILE A 68 8.03 -2.66 -13.90
CA ILE A 68 9.46 -2.43 -14.05
C ILE A 68 9.80 -1.98 -15.48
N LEU A 69 10.59 -0.92 -15.58
CA LEU A 69 11.11 -0.35 -16.83
C LEU A 69 12.51 -0.88 -17.12
N SER A 70 13.39 -0.85 -16.13
CA SER A 70 14.80 -1.20 -16.28
C SER A 70 15.34 -1.87 -15.01
N ALA A 71 16.45 -2.60 -15.16
CA ALA A 71 17.16 -3.22 -14.05
C ALA A 71 18.67 -3.20 -14.31
N GLU A 72 19.44 -2.74 -13.33
CA GLU A 72 20.90 -2.64 -13.37
C GLU A 72 21.54 -3.54 -12.31
N GLY A 73 22.80 -3.93 -12.54
CA GLY A 73 23.59 -4.76 -11.62
C GLY A 73 23.47 -6.28 -11.86
N TYR A 74 22.64 -6.71 -12.80
CA TYR A 74 22.50 -8.12 -13.18
C TYR A 74 23.46 -8.48 -14.31
N ALA A 75 24.19 -9.58 -14.15
CA ALA A 75 25.03 -10.12 -15.22
C ALA A 75 24.16 -10.83 -16.26
N SER A 76 24.37 -10.47 -17.51
CA SER A 76 23.88 -11.15 -18.70
C SER A 76 25.08 -11.67 -19.49
N SER A 77 24.88 -12.64 -20.38
CA SER A 77 25.95 -13.26 -21.19
C SER A 77 26.53 -12.32 -22.27
N GLY A 78 26.77 -11.05 -21.94
CA GLY A 78 27.28 -10.01 -22.84
C GLY A 78 26.20 -9.21 -23.57
N GLU A 79 24.93 -9.55 -23.42
CA GLU A 79 23.78 -8.84 -24.02
C GLU A 79 23.16 -7.85 -23.03
N ASP A 80 22.57 -6.74 -23.48
CA ASP A 80 21.82 -5.88 -22.57
C ASP A 80 20.60 -6.63 -22.01
N LEU A 81 20.34 -6.55 -20.70
CA LEU A 81 19.24 -7.29 -20.05
C LEU A 81 17.89 -6.94 -20.70
N ALA A 82 17.69 -5.67 -21.07
CA ALA A 82 16.46 -5.20 -21.70
C ALA A 82 16.23 -5.80 -23.10
N SER A 83 17.27 -6.33 -23.75
CA SER A 83 17.19 -6.98 -25.07
C SER A 83 16.71 -8.44 -24.99
N ILE A 84 16.75 -9.06 -23.81
CA ILE A 84 16.35 -10.45 -23.60
C ILE A 84 14.82 -10.53 -23.46
N ALA A 85 14.16 -11.29 -24.35
CA ALA A 85 12.71 -11.46 -24.28
C ALA A 85 12.29 -12.10 -22.94
N GLY A 86 11.37 -11.45 -22.22
CA GLY A 86 10.89 -11.93 -20.92
C GLY A 86 11.89 -11.75 -19.76
N TRP A 87 12.93 -10.92 -19.92
CA TRP A 87 13.99 -10.70 -18.93
C TRP A 87 13.49 -10.42 -17.50
N LYS A 88 12.35 -9.76 -17.37
CA LYS A 88 11.72 -9.42 -16.08
C LYS A 88 11.49 -10.67 -15.21
N SER A 89 11.11 -11.77 -15.83
CA SER A 89 10.87 -13.06 -15.15
C SER A 89 12.17 -13.79 -14.77
N LEU A 90 13.30 -13.43 -15.40
CA LEU A 90 14.63 -13.98 -15.11
C LEU A 90 15.27 -13.34 -13.87
N LEU A 91 14.75 -12.20 -13.41
CA LEU A 91 15.20 -11.60 -12.16
C LEU A 91 14.98 -12.58 -10.99
N PRO A 92 15.94 -12.68 -10.03
CA PRO A 92 15.78 -13.49 -8.84
C PRO A 92 14.44 -13.21 -8.15
N ILE A 93 13.74 -14.28 -7.76
CA ILE A 93 12.41 -14.16 -7.14
C ILE A 93 12.47 -13.34 -5.85
N SER A 94 13.55 -13.47 -5.06
CA SER A 94 13.80 -12.68 -3.86
C SER A 94 13.86 -11.19 -4.16
N HIS A 95 14.49 -10.78 -5.26
CA HIS A 95 14.61 -9.37 -5.63
C HIS A 95 13.26 -8.80 -6.09
N ARG A 96 12.50 -9.56 -6.88
CA ARG A 96 11.13 -9.18 -7.26
C ARG A 96 10.22 -9.03 -6.04
N LEU A 97 10.33 -9.93 -5.07
CA LEU A 97 9.57 -9.84 -3.81
C LEU A 97 10.01 -8.63 -2.97
N THR A 98 11.31 -8.38 -2.81
CA THR A 98 11.82 -7.20 -2.09
C THR A 98 11.37 -5.90 -2.75
N ALA A 99 11.40 -5.82 -4.07
CA ALA A 99 10.88 -4.67 -4.80
C ALA A 99 9.37 -4.50 -4.58
N GLY A 100 8.59 -5.59 -4.69
CA GLY A 100 7.16 -5.55 -4.43
C GLY A 100 6.80 -5.16 -3.00
N ASN A 101 7.59 -5.59 -2.01
CA ASN A 101 7.46 -5.15 -0.62
C ASN A 101 7.72 -3.65 -0.50
N SER A 102 8.75 -3.12 -1.19
CA SER A 102 9.07 -1.69 -1.19
C SER A 102 7.97 -0.87 -1.85
N LEU A 103 7.45 -1.29 -3.01
CA LEU A 103 6.34 -0.62 -3.71
C LEU A 103 5.04 -0.57 -2.89
N THR A 104 4.88 -1.49 -1.94
CA THR A 104 3.72 -1.61 -1.07
C THR A 104 4.04 -1.23 0.38
N SER A 105 5.19 -0.61 0.63
CA SER A 105 5.61 -0.18 1.95
C SER A 105 5.00 1.18 2.26
N VAL A 106 3.75 1.14 2.74
CA VAL A 106 3.01 2.30 3.22
C VAL A 106 2.31 1.89 4.50
N ALA A 107 2.41 2.70 5.54
CA ALA A 107 1.75 2.45 6.80
C ALA A 107 1.22 3.76 7.39
N PRO A 108 0.06 3.74 8.06
CA PRO A 108 -0.36 4.85 8.89
C PRO A 108 0.64 5.03 10.05
N VAL A 109 0.89 6.29 10.39
CA VAL A 109 1.54 6.64 11.65
C VAL A 109 0.46 6.52 12.72
N GLN A 110 0.67 5.63 13.69
CA GLN A 110 -0.13 5.62 14.90
C GLN A 110 0.44 6.73 15.78
N ASP A 111 -0.35 7.76 16.02
CA ASP A 111 0.00 8.81 16.98
C ASP A 111 -0.07 8.21 18.40
N ASP A 112 0.92 7.39 18.74
CA ASP A 112 1.06 6.78 20.07
C ASP A 112 1.60 7.80 21.09
N GLU A 113 2.22 8.87 20.61
CA GLU A 113 2.70 9.99 21.42
C GLU A 113 1.84 11.22 21.12
N GLY A 114 0.82 11.40 21.96
CA GLY A 114 0.07 12.65 21.99
C GLY A 114 1.00 13.81 22.31
N ASP A 115 1.00 14.82 21.44
CA ASP A 115 1.39 16.18 21.82
C ASP A 115 0.66 17.24 21.00
N ASP A 116 -0.49 16.89 20.42
CA ASP A 116 -1.39 17.87 19.85
C ASP A 116 -2.73 17.76 20.59
N ASP A 117 -2.81 18.46 21.71
CA ASP A 117 -4.05 18.88 22.39
C ASP A 117 -4.94 19.76 21.48
N SER A 118 -4.64 19.79 20.16
CA SER A 118 -5.41 20.48 19.16
C SER A 118 -6.83 19.93 19.11
N PRO A 119 -7.84 20.81 19.21
CA PRO A 119 -9.22 20.40 19.11
C PRO A 119 -9.47 19.70 17.77
N LEU A 120 -10.22 18.60 17.81
CA LEU A 120 -10.67 17.90 16.61
C LEU A 120 -11.42 18.87 15.69
N ALA A 121 -10.88 19.07 14.48
CA ALA A 121 -11.54 19.88 13.46
C ALA A 121 -12.77 19.13 12.93
N LEU A 122 -13.97 19.61 13.25
CA LEU A 122 -15.20 19.00 12.76
C LEU A 122 -15.28 19.10 11.22
N GLY A 123 -15.64 17.98 10.59
CA GLY A 123 -15.85 17.90 9.14
C GLY A 123 -14.58 17.62 8.32
N VAL A 124 -13.41 17.58 8.96
CA VAL A 124 -12.13 17.22 8.33
C VAL A 124 -11.46 16.13 9.14
N GLU A 125 -11.04 15.07 8.46
CA GLU A 125 -10.24 13.99 9.06
C GLU A 125 -8.87 13.98 8.40
N SER A 126 -7.82 13.82 9.20
CA SER A 126 -6.45 13.76 8.72
C SER A 126 -5.86 12.38 8.98
N VAL A 127 -5.12 11.86 8.02
CA VAL A 127 -4.31 10.65 8.17
C VAL A 127 -2.88 10.98 7.78
N THR A 128 -1.93 10.64 8.65
CA THR A 128 -0.51 10.72 8.35
C THR A 128 0.00 9.35 7.97
N LEU A 129 0.66 9.25 6.82
CA LEU A 129 1.32 8.03 6.37
C LEU A 129 2.84 8.18 6.46
N ARG A 130 3.50 7.03 6.49
CA ARG A 130 4.92 6.89 6.17
C ARG A 130 5.08 5.84 5.08
N ALA A 131 6.06 6.03 4.20
CA ALA A 131 6.26 5.13 3.07
C ALA A 131 7.71 5.06 2.60
N ILE A 132 8.10 3.91 2.05
CA ILE A 132 9.30 3.82 1.21
C ILE A 132 8.89 4.18 -0.22
N TRP A 133 9.53 5.19 -0.82
CA TRP A 133 9.14 5.68 -2.15
C TRP A 133 10.19 5.45 -3.24
N THR A 134 11.32 6.14 -3.14
CA THR A 134 12.43 6.06 -4.10
C THR A 134 13.76 6.12 -3.35
N ALA A 135 14.78 5.48 -3.91
CA ALA A 135 16.14 5.62 -3.42
C ALA A 135 16.61 7.08 -3.54
N ASP A 136 17.41 7.53 -2.58
CA ASP A 136 18.07 8.84 -2.63
C ASP A 136 19.26 8.86 -3.61
N GLU A 137 19.99 9.99 -3.64
CA GLU A 137 21.16 10.16 -4.52
C GLU A 137 22.29 9.18 -4.21
N ASP A 138 22.39 8.70 -2.96
CA ASP A 138 23.36 7.70 -2.51
C ASP A 138 22.86 6.26 -2.75
N GLY A 139 21.66 6.10 -3.30
CA GLY A 139 21.03 4.81 -3.57
C GLY A 139 20.46 4.12 -2.32
N GLN A 140 20.24 4.85 -1.22
CA GLN A 140 19.63 4.31 -0.01
C GLN A 140 18.10 4.42 -0.05
N MET A 141 17.42 3.38 0.41
CA MET A 141 15.97 3.38 0.59
C MET A 141 15.63 4.03 1.93
N VAL A 142 15.04 5.22 1.91
CA VAL A 142 14.67 5.97 3.12
C VAL A 142 13.14 5.91 3.33
N MET A 143 12.73 5.78 4.59
CA MET A 143 11.33 5.94 4.99
C MET A 143 10.96 7.43 4.95
N GLN A 144 10.03 7.81 4.09
CA GLN A 144 9.44 9.13 4.06
C GLN A 144 8.34 9.22 5.12
N GLU A 145 8.34 10.29 5.89
CA GLU A 145 7.39 10.54 6.98
C GLU A 145 6.65 11.86 6.77
N GLY A 146 5.60 12.10 7.55
CA GLY A 146 4.82 13.33 7.47
C GLY A 146 3.94 13.44 6.21
N LEU A 147 3.59 12.30 5.60
CA LEU A 147 2.76 12.27 4.40
C LEU A 147 1.29 12.42 4.79
N LYS A 148 0.82 13.66 4.90
CA LYS A 148 -0.50 13.96 5.46
C LYS A 148 -1.56 14.02 4.37
N HIS A 149 -2.69 13.37 4.61
CA HIS A 149 -3.87 13.42 3.77
C HIS A 149 -5.02 14.00 4.56
N HIS A 150 -5.72 14.98 3.99
CA HIS A 150 -6.87 15.63 4.60
C HIS A 150 -8.11 15.31 3.82
N PHE A 151 -9.10 14.77 4.50
CA PHE A 151 -10.35 14.30 3.92
C PHE A 151 -11.52 15.06 4.51
N ARG A 152 -12.57 15.23 3.73
CA ARG A 152 -13.89 15.49 4.27
C ARG A 152 -14.36 14.28 5.08
N THR A 153 -15.02 14.51 6.22
CA THR A 153 -15.64 13.44 7.02
C THR A 153 -16.55 12.55 6.17
N PRO A 154 -16.38 11.21 6.19
CA PRO A 154 -17.23 10.30 5.45
C PRO A 154 -18.71 10.39 5.88
N THR A 155 -19.59 10.30 4.89
CA THR A 155 -21.02 10.15 5.09
C THR A 155 -21.39 8.70 5.43
N HIS A 156 -22.55 8.52 6.05
CA HIS A 156 -23.08 7.20 6.35
C HIS A 156 -23.31 6.33 5.09
N GLU A 157 -23.61 6.92 3.93
CA GLU A 157 -23.75 6.15 2.68
C GLU A 157 -22.39 5.63 2.18
N GLN A 158 -21.33 6.43 2.30
CA GLN A 158 -19.97 6.00 1.98
C GLN A 158 -19.51 4.87 2.92
N GLN A 159 -19.79 4.99 4.23
CA GLN A 159 -19.57 3.91 5.20
C GLN A 159 -20.29 2.62 4.79
N ARG A 160 -21.58 2.72 4.44
CA ARG A 160 -22.37 1.56 4.00
C ARG A 160 -21.81 0.92 2.74
N ARG A 161 -21.32 1.72 1.78
CA ARG A 161 -20.68 1.23 0.55
C ARG A 161 -19.42 0.43 0.89
N TYR A 162 -18.55 0.97 1.74
CA TYR A 162 -17.36 0.28 2.22
C TYR A 162 -17.71 -1.02 2.96
N SER A 163 -18.59 -0.98 3.96
CA SER A 163 -18.99 -2.17 4.75
C SER A 163 -19.59 -3.28 3.89
N ARG A 164 -20.33 -2.92 2.84
CA ARG A 164 -20.91 -3.89 1.90
C ARG A 164 -19.82 -4.60 1.10
N ASP A 165 -18.84 -3.85 0.60
CA ASP A 165 -17.78 -4.41 -0.23
C ASP A 165 -16.72 -5.17 0.58
N SER A 166 -16.41 -4.73 1.81
CA SER A 166 -15.47 -5.42 2.69
C SER A 166 -16.00 -6.77 3.18
N ALA A 167 -17.33 -6.92 3.29
CA ALA A 167 -17.97 -8.18 3.65
C ALA A 167 -18.10 -9.18 2.49
N ARG A 168 -17.67 -8.82 1.26
CA ARG A 168 -17.82 -9.70 0.10
C ARG A 168 -16.90 -10.91 0.21
N SER A 169 -17.52 -12.08 0.13
CA SER A 169 -16.83 -13.35 0.05
C SER A 169 -17.47 -14.28 -0.98
N ARG A 170 -16.71 -15.26 -1.44
CA ARG A 170 -17.16 -16.35 -2.31
C ARG A 170 -16.77 -17.68 -1.68
N VAL A 171 -17.70 -18.61 -1.60
CA VAL A 171 -17.39 -19.98 -1.20
C VAL A 171 -16.90 -20.76 -2.42
N VAL A 172 -15.65 -21.22 -2.36
CA VAL A 172 -15.04 -22.11 -3.34
C VAL A 172 -15.02 -23.51 -2.74
N SER A 173 -15.94 -24.36 -3.20
CA SER A 173 -16.07 -25.74 -2.76
C SER A 173 -15.53 -26.70 -3.82
N ASN A 174 -14.74 -27.67 -3.41
CA ASN A 174 -14.38 -28.84 -4.22
C ASN A 174 -14.86 -30.12 -3.50
N SER A 175 -14.68 -31.28 -4.13
CA SER A 175 -15.16 -32.56 -3.60
C SER A 175 -14.58 -32.96 -2.24
N ARG A 176 -13.56 -32.26 -1.72
CA ARG A 176 -12.83 -32.61 -0.49
C ARG A 176 -12.72 -31.47 0.53
N SER A 177 -13.06 -30.24 0.18
CA SER A 177 -12.89 -29.05 1.03
C SER A 177 -13.78 -27.89 0.56
N SER A 178 -14.28 -27.11 1.52
CA SER A 178 -14.92 -25.82 1.28
C SER A 178 -14.00 -24.72 1.80
N LYS A 179 -13.74 -23.70 0.99
CA LYS A 179 -12.90 -22.54 1.33
C LYS A 179 -13.71 -21.28 1.10
N THR A 180 -13.61 -20.31 2.01
CA THR A 180 -14.19 -18.98 1.80
C THR A 180 -13.09 -18.03 1.34
N GLU A 181 -13.26 -17.46 0.16
CA GLU A 181 -12.37 -16.46 -0.45
C GLU A 181 -12.95 -15.06 -0.22
N TRP A 182 -12.17 -14.16 0.38
CA TRP A 182 -12.57 -12.77 0.62
C TRP A 182 -12.07 -11.87 -0.50
N LEU A 183 -12.97 -11.09 -1.11
CA LEU A 183 -12.69 -10.37 -2.38
C LEU A 183 -12.08 -8.98 -2.20
N GLY A 184 -11.96 -8.48 -0.96
CA GLY A 184 -11.40 -7.17 -0.64
C GLY A 184 -12.27 -5.98 -1.10
N ALA A 185 -11.99 -4.79 -0.54
CA ALA A 185 -12.72 -3.55 -0.82
C ALA A 185 -11.84 -2.45 -1.46
N GLN A 186 -10.66 -2.80 -1.98
CA GLN A 186 -9.62 -1.84 -2.34
C GLN A 186 -10.02 -0.92 -3.50
N ALA A 187 -10.76 -1.42 -4.50
CA ALA A 187 -11.29 -0.57 -5.56
C ALA A 187 -12.28 0.48 -5.03
N THR A 188 -13.11 0.09 -4.05
CA THR A 188 -14.05 0.98 -3.37
C THR A 188 -13.32 2.00 -2.51
N LEU A 189 -12.27 1.60 -1.79
CA LEU A 189 -11.42 2.49 -1.00
C LEU A 189 -10.72 3.54 -1.88
N MET A 190 -10.15 3.15 -3.03
CA MET A 190 -9.56 4.11 -3.97
C MET A 190 -10.59 5.10 -4.51
N ALA A 191 -11.82 4.66 -4.80
CA ALA A 191 -12.88 5.55 -5.26
C ALA A 191 -13.35 6.52 -4.15
N LEU A 192 -13.43 6.04 -2.91
CA LEU A 192 -13.78 6.87 -1.75
C LEU A 192 -12.68 7.88 -1.43
N TYR A 193 -11.41 7.51 -1.62
CA TYR A 193 -10.30 8.45 -1.53
C TYR A 193 -10.51 9.63 -2.50
N ASP A 194 -10.75 9.33 -3.78
CA ASP A 194 -10.94 10.37 -4.82
C ASP A 194 -12.17 11.26 -4.52
N GLU A 195 -13.20 10.70 -3.88
CA GLU A 195 -14.44 11.40 -3.50
C GLU A 195 -14.27 12.30 -2.25
N LEU A 196 -13.33 11.98 -1.36
CA LEU A 196 -13.21 12.61 -0.03
C LEU A 196 -11.97 13.48 0.13
N ILE A 197 -10.94 13.29 -0.69
CA ILE A 197 -9.68 14.02 -0.56
C ILE A 197 -9.88 15.52 -0.77
N GLU A 198 -9.37 16.31 0.17
CA GLU A 198 -9.43 17.77 0.13
C GLU A 198 -8.06 18.37 -0.22
N ARG A 199 -7.00 17.90 0.43
CA ARG A 199 -5.61 18.34 0.23
C ARG A 199 -4.62 17.31 0.77
N VAL A 200 -3.36 17.42 0.36
CA VAL A 200 -2.25 16.58 0.84
C VAL A 200 -1.04 17.44 1.19
N GLU A 201 -0.18 16.93 2.07
CA GLU A 201 1.10 17.53 2.44
C GLU A 201 2.22 16.49 2.31
N GLY A 202 3.43 16.92 1.96
CA GLY A 202 4.55 16.02 1.72
C GLY A 202 4.60 15.41 0.32
N TYR A 203 3.85 15.96 -0.65
CA TYR A 203 3.79 15.49 -2.03
C TYR A 203 3.97 16.62 -3.03
N THR A 204 4.55 16.31 -4.19
CA THR A 204 4.63 17.18 -5.35
C THR A 204 4.18 16.48 -6.63
N VAL A 205 3.75 17.29 -7.61
CA VAL A 205 3.61 16.88 -9.00
C VAL A 205 4.38 17.88 -9.86
N ASN A 206 5.41 17.40 -10.55
CA ASN A 206 6.35 18.22 -11.32
C ASN A 206 6.94 19.38 -10.48
N GLY A 207 7.25 19.11 -9.21
CA GLY A 207 7.80 20.08 -8.25
C GLY A 207 6.79 21.06 -7.64
N SER A 208 5.49 21.01 -8.00
CA SER A 208 4.45 21.82 -7.36
C SER A 208 3.85 21.12 -6.15
N GLU A 209 3.78 21.80 -4.99
CA GLU A 209 3.10 21.32 -3.77
C GLU A 209 1.62 21.75 -3.70
N ASP A 210 1.23 22.78 -4.45
CA ASP A 210 -0.17 23.24 -4.52
C ASP A 210 -0.94 22.37 -5.51
N LEU A 211 -1.46 21.24 -5.02
CA LEU A 211 -2.14 20.23 -5.83
C LEU A 211 -3.66 20.38 -5.73
N SER A 212 -4.33 20.45 -6.88
CA SER A 212 -5.80 20.37 -6.93
C SER A 212 -6.29 18.96 -6.57
N LYS A 213 -7.56 18.83 -6.17
CA LYS A 213 -8.17 17.52 -5.86
C LYS A 213 -8.08 16.56 -7.04
N GLU A 214 -8.28 17.05 -8.26
CA GLU A 214 -8.20 16.26 -9.49
C GLU A 214 -6.78 15.78 -9.72
N THR A 215 -5.77 16.64 -9.52
CA THR A 215 -4.36 16.26 -9.59
C THR A 215 -4.01 15.21 -8.54
N ILE A 216 -4.47 15.38 -7.29
CA ILE A 216 -4.24 14.39 -6.24
C ILE A 216 -4.91 13.05 -6.60
N ALA A 217 -6.15 13.06 -7.06
CA ALA A 217 -6.87 11.86 -7.49
C ALA A 217 -6.20 11.17 -8.68
N GLU A 218 -5.61 11.90 -9.62
CA GLU A 218 -4.94 11.32 -10.79
C GLU A 218 -3.54 10.76 -10.47
N PHE A 219 -2.78 11.45 -9.62
CA PHE A 219 -1.36 11.15 -9.38
C PHE A 219 -1.08 10.35 -8.12
N MET A 220 -1.97 10.38 -7.12
CA MET A 220 -1.77 9.62 -5.90
C MET A 220 -1.73 8.12 -6.17
N ASP A 221 -0.75 7.47 -5.55
CA ASP A 221 -0.55 6.05 -5.67
C ASP A 221 -1.72 5.25 -5.08
N GLY A 222 -2.18 4.22 -5.80
CA GLY A 222 -3.33 3.42 -5.37
C GLY A 222 -3.14 2.75 -4.01
N TYR A 223 -1.92 2.36 -3.63
CA TYR A 223 -1.68 1.77 -2.32
C TYR A 223 -1.74 2.82 -1.21
N HIS A 224 -1.26 4.05 -1.44
CA HIS A 224 -1.45 5.17 -0.51
C HIS A 224 -2.92 5.51 -0.31
N LYS A 225 -3.70 5.53 -1.40
CA LYS A 225 -5.16 5.76 -1.33
C LYS A 225 -5.85 4.73 -0.44
N VAL A 226 -5.51 3.45 -0.64
CA VAL A 226 -6.07 2.36 0.17
C VAL A 226 -5.66 2.50 1.62
N ALA A 227 -4.36 2.68 1.92
CA ALA A 227 -3.86 2.79 3.29
C ALA A 227 -4.49 3.96 4.06
N ALA A 228 -4.63 5.13 3.41
CA ALA A 228 -5.29 6.29 4.03
C ALA A 228 -6.76 6.00 4.33
N MET A 229 -7.50 5.43 3.36
CA MET A 229 -8.93 5.17 3.56
C MET A 229 -9.20 4.01 4.52
N GLU A 230 -8.35 2.99 4.59
CA GLU A 230 -8.44 1.95 5.62
C GLU A 230 -8.31 2.56 7.01
N SER A 231 -7.48 3.60 7.18
CA SER A 231 -7.33 4.32 8.44
C SER A 231 -8.59 5.11 8.80
N ILE A 232 -9.16 5.83 7.85
CA ILE A 232 -10.42 6.59 8.02
C ILE A 232 -11.60 5.68 8.39
N PHE A 233 -11.73 4.53 7.71
CA PHE A 233 -12.84 3.62 7.92
C PHE A 233 -12.61 2.57 9.01
N SER A 234 -11.45 2.62 9.70
CA SER A 234 -11.19 1.77 10.85
C SER A 234 -11.98 2.28 12.06
N PRO A 235 -12.64 1.39 12.82
CA PRO A 235 -13.37 1.80 14.01
C PRO A 235 -12.41 2.41 15.03
N ALA A 236 -12.83 3.50 15.67
CA ALA A 236 -12.09 4.08 16.79
C ALA A 236 -11.91 3.03 17.89
N GLN A 237 -10.69 2.90 18.39
CA GLN A 237 -10.39 2.01 19.50
C GLN A 237 -10.68 2.73 20.82
N VAL A 238 -11.48 2.11 21.68
CA VAL A 238 -11.65 2.57 23.06
C VAL A 238 -10.43 2.11 23.85
N ARG A 239 -9.58 3.06 24.27
CA ARG A 239 -8.54 2.78 25.27
C ARG A 239 -9.24 2.54 26.60
N VAL A 240 -9.11 1.33 27.13
CA VAL A 240 -9.57 0.99 28.49
C VAL A 240 -8.32 0.97 29.35
N ASP A 241 -8.12 2.03 30.12
CA ASP A 241 -7.06 2.07 31.13
C ASP A 241 -7.34 0.94 32.12
N GLN A 242 -6.46 -0.06 32.15
CA GLN A 242 -6.50 -1.06 33.21
C GLN A 242 -5.82 -0.43 34.41
N ASP A 243 -6.62 -0.01 35.39
CA ASP A 243 -6.10 0.39 36.70
C ASP A 243 -5.22 -0.75 37.22
N GLU A 244 -3.91 -0.52 37.26
CA GLU A 244 -2.95 -1.36 37.96
C GLU A 244 -3.41 -1.42 39.42
N THR A 245 -4.12 -2.49 39.76
CA THR A 245 -4.41 -2.81 41.15
C THR A 245 -3.06 -3.17 41.76
N GLN A 246 -2.41 -2.18 42.38
CA GLN A 246 -1.24 -2.39 43.20
C GLN A 246 -1.65 -3.28 44.37
N GLU A 247 -1.48 -4.59 44.22
CA GLU A 247 -1.34 -5.49 45.36
C GLU A 247 -0.01 -5.15 46.04
N GLN A 248 -0.08 -4.25 47.03
CA GLN A 248 0.94 -4.13 48.05
C GLN A 248 0.73 -5.28 49.04
N ASP A 249 1.61 -6.28 48.98
CA ASP A 249 1.88 -7.22 50.07
C ASP A 249 3.23 -6.87 50.74
#